data_AF-A0A8C7WT39-F1
#
_entry.id   AF-A0A8C7WT39-F1
#
_cell.length_a   1.000
_cell.length_b   1.000
_cell.length_c   1.000
_cell.angle_alpha   90.00
_cell.angle_beta   90.00
_cell.angle_gamma   90.00
#
_symmetry.space_group_name_H-M   'P 1'
#
loop_
_entity.id
_entity.type
_entity.pdbx_description
1 polymer ?
#
loop_
_entity_poly.entity_id
_entity_poly.type
_entity_poly.pdbx_seq_one_letter_code
_entity_poly.pdbx_strand_id
1 'polypeptide(L)'
;MSARGNASCKAAPVSMTIRMQQLAQPKLSQLRYPDRPSLWEVSERALTAVASKRLCHLATPKAPPSAWQPDRPLPAPVSRGTQTAVASVRICQLAQPKKRLDLEGSSWKSKPGPLNRSTSKAVAHIELLATPKRDHPNFESDRSVFWPVSRGARNYRASQRMIELSAPKERKALFEGHNPFTISRGALSANPSHRIQELSLPLLRKCTSK
;
A
#
# COMPACT_ATOMS: atom_id res chain seq x y z
N MET A 1 -31.56 -58.41 -2.56
CA MET A 1 -30.31 -57.88 -1.96
C MET A 1 -29.50 -57.29 -3.10
N SER A 2 -29.51 -55.97 -3.26
CA SER A 2 -28.85 -55.29 -4.39
C SER A 2 -27.58 -54.61 -3.88
N ALA A 3 -26.42 -55.16 -4.24
CA ALA A 3 -25.12 -54.59 -3.90
C ALA A 3 -24.84 -53.36 -4.76
N ARG A 4 -24.80 -52.17 -4.15
CA ARG A 4 -24.31 -50.95 -4.81
C ARG A 4 -22.79 -50.92 -4.65
N GLY A 5 -22.08 -51.11 -5.77
CA GLY A 5 -20.64 -50.95 -5.83
C GLY A 5 -20.23 -49.49 -5.62
N ASN A 6 -19.30 -49.27 -4.71
CA ASN A 6 -18.69 -47.97 -4.46
C ASN A 6 -17.73 -47.62 -5.61
N ALA A 7 -18.12 -46.65 -6.44
CA ALA A 7 -17.23 -46.08 -7.45
C ALA A 7 -16.22 -45.16 -6.75
N SER A 8 -14.96 -45.60 -6.71
CA SER A 8 -13.82 -44.78 -6.28
C SER A 8 -13.52 -43.73 -7.34
N CYS A 9 -13.81 -42.47 -7.03
CA CYS A 9 -13.52 -41.32 -7.89
C CYS A 9 -12.00 -41.08 -7.88
N LYS A 10 -11.27 -41.59 -8.87
CA LYS A 10 -9.88 -41.18 -9.08
C LYS A 10 -9.85 -39.71 -9.49
N ALA A 11 -9.29 -38.84 -8.66
CA ALA A 11 -9.06 -37.45 -9.01
C ALA A 11 -8.15 -37.38 -10.24
N ALA A 12 -8.67 -36.82 -11.34
CA ALA A 12 -7.88 -36.56 -12.53
C ALA A 12 -6.74 -35.61 -12.17
N PRO A 13 -5.51 -35.81 -12.70
CA PRO A 13 -4.45 -34.83 -12.55
C PRO A 13 -4.92 -33.54 -13.21
N VAL A 14 -5.04 -32.48 -12.40
CA VAL A 14 -5.41 -31.14 -12.88
C VAL A 14 -4.29 -30.68 -13.81
N SER A 15 -4.49 -30.83 -15.11
CA SER A 15 -3.60 -30.24 -16.11
C SER A 15 -3.82 -28.74 -16.07
N MET A 16 -2.78 -27.98 -15.72
CA MET A 16 -2.83 -26.52 -15.77
C MET A 16 -3.20 -26.11 -17.20
N THR A 17 -4.28 -25.33 -17.34
CA THR A 17 -4.63 -24.73 -18.63
C THR A 17 -3.55 -23.74 -19.05
N ILE A 18 -3.38 -23.54 -20.36
CA ILE A 18 -2.42 -22.59 -20.93
C ILE A 18 -2.56 -21.20 -20.27
N ARG A 19 -3.79 -20.78 -19.98
CA ARG A 19 -4.09 -19.52 -19.29
C ARG A 19 -3.55 -19.50 -17.85
N MET A 20 -3.69 -20.59 -17.09
CA MET A 20 -3.14 -20.68 -15.74
C MET A 20 -1.60 -20.64 -15.75
N GLN A 21 -0.97 -21.28 -16.75
CA GLN A 21 0.47 -21.23 -16.93
C GLN A 21 0.96 -19.81 -17.26
N GLN A 22 0.21 -19.06 -18.07
CA GLN A 22 0.50 -17.65 -18.38
C GLN A 22 0.34 -16.74 -17.15
N LEU A 23 -0.68 -16.97 -16.33
CA LEU A 23 -0.90 -16.22 -15.08
C LEU A 23 0.12 -16.57 -13.99
N ALA A 24 0.64 -17.80 -14.00
CA ALA A 24 1.68 -18.25 -13.08
C ALA A 24 3.08 -17.74 -13.46
N GLN A 25 3.28 -17.19 -14.65
CA GLN A 25 4.51 -16.48 -14.96
C GLN A 25 4.59 -15.23 -14.08
N PRO A 26 5.70 -15.00 -13.37
CA PRO A 26 5.89 -13.75 -12.65
C PRO A 26 5.79 -12.61 -13.66
N LYS A 27 5.02 -11.57 -13.32
CA LYS A 27 5.04 -10.33 -14.10
C LYS A 27 6.50 -9.92 -14.25
N LEU A 28 7.00 -9.87 -15.49
CA LEU A 28 8.33 -9.34 -15.75
C LEU A 28 8.40 -7.99 -15.07
N SER A 29 9.29 -7.88 -14.10
CA SER A 29 9.50 -6.65 -13.35
C SER A 29 9.69 -5.53 -14.36
N GLN A 30 8.71 -4.63 -14.46
CA GLN A 30 8.80 -3.40 -15.27
C GLN A 30 9.85 -2.42 -14.70
N LEU A 31 10.79 -2.91 -13.89
CA LEU A 31 12.03 -2.25 -13.50
C LEU A 31 13.09 -2.30 -14.61
N ARG A 32 12.74 -2.68 -15.84
CA ARG A 32 13.54 -2.40 -17.04
C ARG A 32 13.06 -1.11 -17.70
N TYR A 33 13.19 0.01 -17.00
CA TYR A 33 13.50 1.26 -17.67
C TYR A 33 15.02 1.46 -17.51
N PRO A 34 15.83 1.04 -18.50
CA PRO A 34 17.27 1.35 -18.48
C PRO A 34 17.54 2.87 -18.58
N ASP A 35 16.54 3.67 -18.92
CA ASP A 35 16.67 5.11 -19.17
C ASP A 35 16.30 6.00 -17.98
N ARG A 36 16.07 5.45 -16.79
CA ARG A 36 15.89 6.27 -15.58
C ARG A 36 17.20 6.28 -14.80
N PRO A 37 18.11 7.25 -15.03
CA PRO A 37 19.30 7.37 -14.20
C PRO A 37 18.85 7.47 -12.74
N SER A 38 19.45 6.65 -11.88
CA SER A 38 19.21 6.65 -10.42
C SER A 38 19.66 7.96 -9.76
N LEU A 39 20.43 8.76 -10.50
CA LEU A 39 20.84 10.11 -10.18
C LEU A 39 20.09 11.08 -11.10
N TRP A 40 19.28 11.96 -10.52
CA TRP A 40 18.93 13.19 -11.21
C TRP A 40 20.18 14.07 -11.21
N GLU A 41 20.75 14.34 -12.38
CA GLU A 41 21.88 15.27 -12.49
C GLU A 41 21.42 16.66 -12.03
N VAL A 42 21.95 17.11 -10.90
CA VAL A 42 21.68 18.43 -10.36
C VAL A 42 22.67 19.40 -11.01
N SER A 43 22.16 20.46 -11.64
CA SER A 43 23.03 21.50 -12.23
C SER A 43 23.98 22.10 -11.19
N GLU A 44 25.20 22.46 -11.58
CA GLU A 44 26.18 23.10 -10.68
C GLU A 44 25.61 24.35 -9.99
N ARG A 45 24.81 25.13 -10.71
CA ARG A 45 24.13 26.32 -10.16
C ARG A 45 23.21 25.99 -8.98
N ALA A 46 22.52 24.85 -9.03
CA ALA A 46 21.64 24.41 -7.95
C ALA A 46 22.43 23.91 -6.74
N LEU A 47 23.62 23.33 -6.93
CA LEU A 47 24.53 22.96 -5.84
C LEU A 47 25.12 24.19 -5.13
N THR A 48 25.38 25.27 -5.87
CA THR A 48 25.92 26.53 -5.32
C THR A 48 24.85 27.54 -4.89
N ALA A 49 23.56 27.21 -5.02
CA ALA A 49 22.49 28.17 -4.77
C ALA A 49 22.36 28.49 -3.27
N VAL A 50 22.49 29.77 -2.92
CA VAL A 50 22.27 30.25 -1.55
C VAL A 50 20.81 30.64 -1.36
N ALA A 51 20.15 30.04 -0.37
CA ALA A 51 18.76 30.35 -0.06
C ALA A 51 18.61 31.80 0.43
N SER A 52 17.54 32.47 0.02
CA SER A 52 17.23 33.82 0.50
C SER A 52 16.86 33.81 2.00
N LYS A 53 17.07 34.94 2.68
CA LYS A 53 16.70 35.09 4.11
C LYS A 53 15.24 34.67 4.36
N ARG A 54 14.31 35.03 3.47
CA ARG A 54 12.90 34.64 3.57
C ARG A 54 12.70 33.13 3.48
N LEU A 55 13.39 32.46 2.54
CA LEU A 55 13.31 31.00 2.42
C LEU A 55 13.85 30.31 3.67
N CYS A 56 14.94 30.80 4.26
CA CYS A 56 15.45 30.28 5.52
C CYS A 56 14.41 30.39 6.66
N HIS A 57 13.70 31.52 6.76
CA HIS A 57 12.63 31.68 7.76
C HIS A 57 11.42 30.78 7.49
N LEU A 58 11.06 30.53 6.22
CA LEU A 58 9.95 29.63 5.89
C LEU A 58 10.32 28.15 6.09
N ALA A 59 11.60 27.81 5.97
CA ALA A 59 12.11 26.46 6.20
C ALA A 59 12.16 26.08 7.69
N THR A 60 12.07 27.05 8.61
CA THR A 60 11.99 26.70 10.04
C THR A 60 10.65 26.01 10.35
N PRO A 61 10.66 24.85 11.02
CA PRO A 61 9.45 24.15 11.37
C PRO A 61 8.61 24.99 12.34
N LYS A 62 7.28 24.86 12.24
CA LYS A 62 6.38 25.48 13.22
C LYS A 62 6.57 24.81 14.58
N ALA A 63 6.61 25.61 15.65
CA ALA A 63 6.64 25.08 17.00
C ALA A 63 5.39 24.22 17.25
N PRO A 64 5.55 23.03 17.86
CA PRO A 64 4.40 22.20 18.21
C PRO A 64 3.53 22.92 19.26
N PRO A 65 2.21 22.65 19.31
CA PRO A 65 1.32 23.16 20.34
C PRO A 65 1.82 22.80 21.75
N SER A 66 1.50 23.63 22.76
CA SER A 66 1.95 23.40 24.15
C SER A 66 1.56 22.02 24.73
N ALA A 67 0.54 21.37 24.19
CA ALA A 67 0.05 20.06 24.61
C ALA A 67 0.56 18.90 23.73
N TRP A 68 1.41 19.17 22.72
CA TRP A 68 1.96 18.14 21.87
C TRP A 68 2.97 17.29 22.64
N GLN A 69 2.72 15.99 22.69
CA GLN A 69 3.68 15.00 23.18
C GLN A 69 3.99 14.03 22.05
N PRO A 70 5.25 13.59 21.90
CA PRO A 70 5.56 12.52 20.97
C PRO A 70 4.83 11.24 21.40
N ASP A 71 4.29 10.47 20.45
CA ASP A 71 3.58 9.21 20.71
C ASP A 71 4.40 8.19 21.53
N ARG A 72 5.72 8.36 21.51
CA ARG A 72 6.67 7.60 22.31
C ARG A 72 7.54 8.56 23.10
N PRO A 73 7.67 8.41 24.44
CA PRO A 73 8.66 9.17 25.19
C PRO A 73 10.05 8.90 24.60
N LEU A 74 10.86 9.95 24.44
CA LEU A 74 12.25 9.79 24.02
C LEU A 74 12.93 8.77 24.95
N PRO A 75 13.71 7.83 24.41
CA PRO A 75 14.46 6.90 25.25
C PRO A 75 15.27 7.71 26.26
N ALA A 76 15.31 7.22 27.51
CA ALA A 76 16.04 7.88 28.58
C ALA A 76 17.47 8.20 28.13
N PRO A 77 18.01 9.39 28.48
CA PRO A 77 19.35 9.78 28.09
C PRO A 77 20.34 8.69 28.51
N VAL A 78 21.06 8.16 27.53
CA VAL A 78 21.97 7.04 27.74
C VAL A 78 23.12 7.49 28.63
N SER A 79 23.54 6.64 29.58
CA SER A 79 24.63 6.96 30.51
C SER A 79 25.93 7.32 29.77
N ARG A 80 26.78 8.17 30.35
CA ARG A 80 28.09 8.52 29.77
C ARG A 80 28.94 7.29 29.44
N GLY A 81 28.92 6.28 30.30
CA GLY A 81 29.66 5.02 30.08
C GLY A 81 29.19 4.25 28.85
N THR A 82 27.91 4.32 28.51
CA THR A 82 27.39 3.71 27.28
C THR A 82 27.75 4.53 26.04
N GLN A 83 27.81 5.85 26.14
CA GLN A 83 28.21 6.74 25.03
C GLN A 83 29.69 6.57 24.67
N THR A 84 30.54 6.25 25.65
CA THR A 84 31.98 6.01 25.46
C THR A 84 32.34 4.53 25.36
N ALA A 85 31.36 3.63 25.32
CA ALA A 85 31.62 2.20 25.28
C ALA A 85 32.24 1.80 23.92
N VAL A 86 33.42 1.20 23.95
CA VAL A 86 34.08 0.66 22.77
C VAL A 86 33.63 -0.79 22.57
N ALA A 87 33.20 -1.13 21.35
CA ALA A 87 32.79 -2.49 21.02
C ALA A 87 33.95 -3.48 21.20
N SER A 88 33.67 -4.63 21.81
CA SER A 88 34.67 -5.69 21.94
C SER A 88 35.01 -6.29 20.57
N VAL A 89 36.21 -6.87 20.46
CA VAL A 89 36.68 -7.54 19.23
C VAL A 89 35.66 -8.57 18.72
N ARG A 90 35.03 -9.32 19.63
CA ARG A 90 34.00 -10.31 19.30
C ARG A 90 32.74 -9.66 18.70
N ILE A 91 32.28 -8.53 19.23
CA ILE A 91 31.12 -7.80 18.69
C ILE A 91 31.45 -7.31 17.28
N CYS A 92 32.66 -6.77 17.07
CA CYS A 92 33.11 -6.35 15.75
C CYS A 92 33.16 -7.52 14.75
N GLN A 93 33.59 -8.72 15.17
CA GLN A 93 33.58 -9.93 14.33
C GLN A 93 32.16 -10.38 13.97
N LEU A 94 31.24 -10.38 14.95
CA LEU A 94 29.84 -10.77 14.72
C LEU A 94 29.08 -9.76 13.86
N ALA A 95 29.45 -8.49 13.95
CA ALA A 95 28.89 -7.43 13.11
C ALA A 95 29.34 -7.54 11.64
N GLN A 96 30.36 -8.35 11.33
CA GLN A 96 30.75 -8.57 9.95
C GLN A 96 29.63 -9.34 9.21
N PRO A 97 29.21 -8.86 8.02
CA PRO A 97 28.21 -9.57 7.23
C PRO A 97 28.75 -10.96 6.87
N LYS A 98 27.87 -11.96 6.90
CA LYS A 98 28.21 -13.31 6.47
C LYS A 98 28.60 -13.28 4.99
N LYS A 99 29.91 -13.39 4.72
CA LYS A 99 30.43 -13.53 3.36
C LYS A 99 29.89 -14.85 2.80
N ARG A 100 28.92 -14.76 1.90
CA ARG A 100 28.59 -15.88 1.02
C ARG A 100 29.76 -15.95 0.06
N LEU A 101 30.41 -17.10 -0.02
CA LEU A 101 31.28 -17.37 -1.16
C LEU A 101 30.35 -17.34 -2.36
N ASP A 102 30.48 -16.31 -3.18
CA ASP A 102 29.81 -16.23 -4.47
C ASP A 102 30.38 -17.39 -5.29
N LEU A 103 29.75 -18.56 -5.17
CA LEU A 103 29.78 -19.57 -6.20
C LEU A 103 29.11 -18.92 -7.40
N GLU A 104 29.93 -18.26 -8.22
CA GLU A 104 29.62 -17.93 -9.59
C GLU A 104 28.90 -19.13 -10.22
N GLY A 105 27.64 -18.91 -10.62
CA GLY A 105 26.86 -19.90 -11.35
C GLY A 105 25.86 -20.79 -10.59
N SER A 106 25.46 -20.51 -9.34
CA SER A 106 24.29 -21.23 -8.78
C SER A 106 22.97 -20.62 -9.25
N SER A 107 22.69 -20.85 -10.54
CA SER A 107 21.33 -20.89 -11.06
C SER A 107 20.50 -21.79 -10.15
N TRP A 108 19.31 -21.32 -9.82
CA TRP A 108 18.29 -21.88 -8.91
C TRP A 108 17.62 -23.12 -9.53
N LYS A 109 18.44 -23.92 -10.22
CA LYS A 109 18.17 -25.16 -10.92
C LYS A 109 19.27 -26.15 -10.56
N SER A 110 19.53 -26.36 -9.27
CA SER A 110 20.10 -27.64 -8.85
C SER A 110 19.04 -28.70 -9.19
N LYS A 111 19.26 -29.47 -10.26
CA LYS A 111 18.53 -30.73 -10.45
C LYS A 111 18.70 -31.51 -9.13
N PRO A 112 17.63 -32.04 -8.53
CA PRO A 112 17.82 -32.96 -7.42
C PRO A 112 18.62 -34.14 -7.98
N GLY A 113 19.91 -34.19 -7.65
CA GLY A 113 20.68 -35.42 -7.79
C GLY A 113 19.97 -36.51 -6.99
N PRO A 114 20.21 -37.80 -7.28
CA PRO A 114 19.62 -38.89 -6.53
C PRO A 114 19.92 -38.63 -5.05
N LEU A 115 18.88 -38.27 -4.29
CA LEU A 115 18.96 -38.19 -2.85
C LEU A 115 19.17 -39.63 -2.42
N ASN A 116 20.44 -40.02 -2.26
CA ASN A 116 20.79 -41.21 -1.52
C ASN A 116 20.15 -40.98 -0.15
N ARG A 117 18.98 -41.61 0.05
CA ARG A 117 18.13 -41.49 1.22
C ARG A 117 18.95 -42.04 2.37
N SER A 118 19.75 -41.15 2.96
CA SER A 118 20.49 -41.46 4.17
C SER A 118 19.43 -41.81 5.20
N THR A 119 19.40 -43.09 5.59
CA THR A 119 18.56 -43.64 6.65
C THR A 119 19.06 -43.12 7.99
N SER A 120 19.06 -41.80 8.13
CA SER A 120 19.42 -41.11 9.35
C SER A 120 18.19 -41.08 10.26
N LYS A 121 18.39 -41.28 11.57
CA LYS A 121 17.34 -41.18 12.60
C LYS A 121 16.55 -39.86 12.53
N ALA A 122 17.16 -38.80 11.97
CA ALA A 122 16.51 -37.53 11.71
C ALA A 122 15.33 -37.65 10.75
N VAL A 123 15.40 -38.49 9.71
CA VAL A 123 14.31 -38.66 8.74
C VAL A 123 13.09 -39.31 9.41
N ALA A 124 13.29 -40.32 10.25
CA ALA A 124 12.20 -40.96 10.99
C ALA A 124 11.52 -39.99 11.98
N HIS A 125 12.30 -39.14 12.64
CA HIS A 125 11.76 -38.11 13.53
C HIS A 125 11.00 -37.02 12.76
N ILE A 126 11.48 -36.64 11.58
CA ILE A 126 10.78 -35.69 10.70
C ILE A 126 9.45 -36.28 10.21
N GLU A 127 9.43 -37.57 9.82
CA GLU A 127 8.20 -38.26 9.43
C GLU A 127 7.21 -38.35 10.60
N LEU A 128 7.69 -38.59 11.84
CA LEU A 128 6.86 -38.55 13.05
C LEU A 128 6.27 -37.16 13.30
N LEU A 129 7.08 -36.10 13.22
CA LEU A 129 6.62 -34.71 13.42
C LEU A 129 5.67 -34.24 12.32
N ALA A 130 5.79 -34.80 11.11
CA ALA A 130 4.90 -34.51 9.99
C ALA A 130 3.51 -35.16 10.15
N THR A 131 3.33 -36.11 11.08
CA THR A 131 2.01 -36.65 11.37
C THR A 131 1.14 -35.60 12.07
N PRO A 132 -0.06 -35.28 11.55
CA PRO A 132 -0.94 -34.32 12.20
C PRO A 132 -1.39 -34.85 13.56
N LYS A 133 -1.51 -33.95 14.53
CA LYS A 133 -2.03 -34.29 15.85
C LYS A 133 -3.48 -34.76 15.73
N ARG A 134 -3.89 -35.68 16.61
CA ARG A 134 -5.30 -36.08 16.72
C ARG A 134 -6.12 -34.92 17.27
N ASP A 135 -7.33 -34.78 16.74
CA ASP A 135 -8.30 -33.84 17.27
C ASP A 135 -8.65 -34.19 18.73
N HIS A 136 -8.92 -33.17 19.53
CA HIS A 136 -9.34 -33.35 20.92
C HIS A 136 -10.68 -34.10 20.96
N PRO A 137 -10.96 -34.97 21.95
CA PRO A 137 -12.23 -35.71 22.03
C PRO A 137 -13.49 -34.84 22.01
N ASN A 138 -13.36 -33.57 22.43
CA ASN A 138 -14.44 -32.58 22.42
C ASN A 138 -14.30 -31.54 21.30
N PHE A 139 -13.52 -31.83 20.25
CA PHE A 139 -13.40 -30.92 19.11
C PHE A 139 -14.68 -30.98 18.27
N GLU A 140 -15.47 -29.91 18.34
CA GLU A 140 -16.56 -29.66 17.40
C GLU A 140 -16.04 -28.86 16.22
N SER A 141 -16.30 -29.31 15.00
CA SER A 141 -16.00 -28.55 13.79
C SER A 141 -16.75 -27.21 13.77
N ASP A 142 -16.17 -26.19 13.14
CA ASP A 142 -16.81 -24.89 12.97
C ASP A 142 -18.27 -25.02 12.49
N ARG A 143 -19.18 -24.27 13.11
CA ARG A 143 -20.59 -24.21 12.70
C ARG A 143 -20.67 -23.78 11.23
N SER A 144 -21.59 -24.36 10.47
CA SER A 144 -21.81 -23.94 9.08
C SER A 144 -22.12 -22.44 9.02
N VAL A 145 -21.37 -21.71 8.18
CA VAL A 145 -21.47 -20.23 8.03
C VAL A 145 -22.86 -19.79 7.53
N PHE A 146 -23.68 -20.73 7.06
CA PHE A 146 -25.01 -20.49 6.53
C PHE A 146 -26.07 -20.58 7.63
N TRP A 147 -26.50 -19.44 8.14
CA TRP A 147 -27.71 -19.37 8.96
C TRP A 147 -28.93 -19.76 8.12
N PRO A 148 -29.74 -20.75 8.53
CA PRO A 148 -30.93 -21.12 7.78
C PRO A 148 -31.97 -20.00 7.82
N VAL A 149 -32.18 -19.34 6.69
CA VAL A 149 -33.24 -18.33 6.53
C VAL A 149 -34.60 -19.02 6.54
N SER A 150 -35.51 -18.57 7.40
CA SER A 150 -36.87 -19.12 7.50
C SER A 150 -37.67 -18.91 6.21
N ARG A 151 -38.65 -19.79 5.95
CA ARG A 151 -39.53 -19.65 4.77
C ARG A 151 -40.30 -18.33 4.76
N GLY A 152 -40.71 -17.85 5.93
CA GLY A 152 -41.39 -16.56 6.08
C GLY A 152 -40.52 -15.38 5.65
N ALA A 153 -39.22 -15.40 6.01
CA ALA A 153 -38.28 -14.37 5.58
C ALA A 153 -37.99 -14.43 4.07
N ARG A 154 -37.87 -15.63 3.48
CA ARG A 154 -37.64 -15.78 2.02
C ARG A 154 -38.82 -15.30 1.17
N ASN A 155 -40.04 -15.46 1.68
CA ASN A 155 -41.26 -15.14 0.95
C ASN A 155 -41.87 -13.79 1.38
N TYR A 156 -41.17 -13.02 2.21
CA TYR A 156 -41.67 -11.75 2.70
C TYR A 156 -41.76 -10.72 1.57
N ARG A 157 -42.90 -10.06 1.44
CA ARG A 157 -43.09 -8.94 0.51
C ARG A 157 -43.02 -7.64 1.29
N ALA A 158 -42.08 -6.78 0.89
CA ALA A 158 -41.91 -5.45 1.47
C ALA A 158 -43.20 -4.62 1.34
N SER A 159 -43.50 -3.82 2.37
CA SER A 159 -44.61 -2.86 2.31
C SER A 159 -44.29 -1.70 1.37
N GLN A 160 -45.31 -1.03 0.86
CA GLN A 160 -45.14 0.11 -0.05
C GLN A 160 -44.21 1.18 0.52
N ARG A 161 -44.39 1.53 1.81
CA ARG A 161 -43.52 2.46 2.53
C ARG A 161 -42.06 1.99 2.61
N MET A 162 -41.81 0.69 2.77
CA MET A 162 -40.45 0.15 2.80
C MET A 162 -39.77 0.27 1.43
N ILE A 163 -40.53 0.11 0.34
CA ILE A 163 -40.05 0.30 -1.04
C ILE A 163 -39.74 1.78 -1.29
N GLU A 164 -40.59 2.70 -0.84
CA GLU A 164 -40.35 4.13 -0.96
C GLU A 164 -39.11 4.59 -0.18
N LEU A 165 -38.91 4.07 1.03
CA LEU A 165 -37.75 4.39 1.86
C LEU A 165 -36.45 3.74 1.36
N SER A 166 -36.53 2.63 0.61
CA SER A 166 -35.36 2.00 0.02
C SER A 166 -34.89 2.70 -1.26
N ALA A 167 -35.73 3.54 -1.87
CA ALA A 167 -35.33 4.34 -3.01
C ALA A 167 -34.23 5.35 -2.60
N PRO A 168 -33.13 5.45 -3.36
CA PRO A 168 -32.08 6.41 -3.08
C PRO A 168 -32.60 7.84 -3.24
N LYS A 169 -32.20 8.74 -2.33
CA LYS A 169 -32.55 10.16 -2.42
C LYS A 169 -31.84 10.81 -3.61
N GLU A 170 -32.59 11.24 -4.61
CA GLU A 170 -32.05 12.03 -5.72
C GLU A 170 -31.49 13.36 -5.21
N ARG A 171 -30.23 13.65 -5.54
CA ARG A 171 -29.58 14.95 -5.28
C ARG A 171 -29.32 15.61 -6.63
N LYS A 172 -29.82 16.83 -6.81
CA LYS A 172 -29.43 17.65 -7.97
C LYS A 172 -27.94 17.98 -7.90
N ALA A 173 -27.27 18.03 -9.04
CA ALA A 173 -25.87 18.42 -9.06
C ALA A 173 -25.72 19.89 -8.60
N LEU A 174 -24.58 20.24 -7.98
CA LEU A 174 -24.32 21.57 -7.40
C LEU A 174 -24.53 22.74 -8.39
N PHE A 175 -24.49 22.46 -9.70
CA PHE A 175 -24.61 23.44 -10.77
C PHE A 175 -25.70 23.09 -11.79
N GLU A 176 -26.64 22.22 -11.44
CA GLU A 176 -27.72 21.85 -12.34
C GLU A 176 -28.63 23.07 -12.61
N GLY A 177 -28.59 23.57 -13.84
CA GLY A 177 -29.27 24.81 -14.25
C GLY A 177 -28.47 26.10 -14.05
N HIS A 178 -27.19 26.03 -13.68
CA HIS A 178 -26.33 27.21 -13.56
C HIS A 178 -25.74 27.62 -14.93
N ASN A 179 -26.04 28.83 -15.39
CA ASN A 179 -25.41 29.40 -16.58
C ASN A 179 -24.12 30.15 -16.19
N PRO A 180 -22.93 29.69 -16.64
CA PRO A 180 -21.64 30.25 -16.23
C PRO A 180 -21.41 31.70 -16.68
N PHE A 181 -22.21 32.20 -17.62
CA PHE A 181 -22.13 33.57 -18.12
C PHE A 181 -23.13 34.52 -17.44
N THR A 182 -23.89 34.03 -16.46
CA THR A 182 -24.81 34.91 -15.71
C THR A 182 -24.03 35.77 -14.72
N ILE A 183 -24.04 37.08 -14.96
CA ILE A 183 -23.45 38.05 -14.06
C ILE A 183 -24.51 38.47 -13.04
N SER A 184 -24.15 38.47 -11.75
CA SER A 184 -25.05 38.92 -10.71
C SER A 184 -25.37 40.42 -10.84
N ARG A 185 -26.58 40.83 -10.44
CA ARG A 185 -26.98 42.24 -10.50
C ARG A 185 -26.07 43.15 -9.67
N GLY A 186 -25.58 42.65 -8.53
CA GLY A 186 -24.62 43.36 -7.67
C GLY A 186 -23.26 43.57 -8.34
N ALA A 187 -22.79 42.60 -9.12
CA ALA A 187 -21.56 42.75 -9.90
C ALA A 187 -21.72 43.75 -11.05
N LEU A 188 -22.88 43.78 -11.71
CA LEU A 188 -23.18 44.78 -12.76
C LEU A 188 -23.27 46.21 -12.20
N SER A 189 -23.75 46.37 -10.97
CA SER A 189 -23.88 47.67 -10.32
C SER A 189 -22.65 48.08 -9.49
N ALA A 190 -21.63 47.23 -9.41
CA ALA A 190 -20.46 47.49 -8.58
C ALA A 190 -19.56 48.53 -9.23
N ASN A 191 -19.27 49.61 -8.51
CA ASN A 191 -18.30 50.61 -8.95
C ASN A 191 -16.88 50.19 -8.52
N PRO A 192 -15.88 50.29 -9.42
CA PRO A 192 -14.51 49.96 -9.08
C PRO A 192 -13.95 50.95 -8.04
N SER A 193 -13.04 50.47 -7.19
CA SER A 193 -12.33 51.33 -6.24
C SER A 193 -11.39 52.30 -6.96
N HIS A 194 -11.07 53.43 -6.31
CA HIS A 194 -10.17 54.44 -6.88
C HIS A 194 -8.84 53.84 -7.36
N ARG A 195 -8.26 52.93 -6.59
CA ARG A 195 -7.01 52.25 -6.95
C ARG A 195 -7.15 51.38 -8.21
N ILE A 196 -8.28 50.70 -8.38
CA ILE A 196 -8.55 49.89 -9.58
C ILE A 196 -8.72 50.80 -10.80
N GLN A 197 -9.37 51.95 -10.64
CA GLN A 197 -9.49 52.95 -11.70
C GLN A 197 -8.11 53.46 -12.13
N GLU A 198 -7.22 53.83 -11.19
CA GLU A 198 -5.84 54.23 -11.49
C GLU A 198 -5.06 53.15 -12.26
N LEU A 199 -5.18 51.88 -11.83
CA LEU A 199 -4.48 50.76 -12.46
C LEU A 199 -5.05 50.40 -13.84
N SER A 200 -6.32 50.72 -14.09
CA SER A 200 -6.97 50.50 -15.39
C SER A 200 -6.48 51.47 -16.46
N LEU A 201 -5.86 52.58 -16.07
CA LEU A 201 -5.26 53.53 -16.99
C LEU A 201 -3.98 52.92 -17.60
N PRO A 202 -3.73 53.14 -18.91
CA PRO A 202 -2.50 52.69 -19.53
C PRO A 202 -1.29 53.37 -18.89
N LEU A 203 -0.21 52.61 -18.74
CA LEU A 203 1.05 53.17 -18.24
C LEU A 203 1.49 54.31 -19.16
N LEU A 204 1.87 55.45 -18.57
CA LEU A 204 2.21 56.68 -19.30
C LEU A 204 3.24 56.47 -20.41
N ARG A 205 4.20 55.54 -20.22
CA ARG A 205 5.21 55.16 -21.22
C ARG A 205 4.68 54.44 -22.47
N LYS A 206 3.43 53.95 -22.45
CA LYS A 206 2.76 53.23 -23.54
C LYS A 206 1.70 54.09 -24.23
N CYS A 207 1.46 55.31 -23.75
CA CYS A 207 0.57 56.25 -24.41
C CYS A 207 1.35 56.92 -25.55
N THR A 208 1.01 56.61 -26.80
CA THR A 208 1.51 57.36 -27.95
C THR A 208 0.69 58.64 -28.08
N SER A 209 1.32 59.81 -28.19
CA SER A 209 0.60 61.04 -28.53
C SER A 209 -0.12 60.84 -29.87
N LYS A 210 -1.37 61.29 -29.95
CA LYS A 210 -2.03 61.53 -31.24
C LYS A 210 -1.44 62.78 -31.90
#